data_AF-A0A6J0VFE8-F1
#
_entry.id   AF-A0A6J0VFE8-F1
#
_cell.length_a   1.000
_cell.length_b   1.000
_cell.length_c   1.000
_cell.angle_alpha   90.00
_cell.angle_beta   90.00
_cell.angle_gamma   90.00
#
_symmetry.space_group_name_H-M   'P 1'
#
loop_
_entity.id
_entity.type
_entity.pdbx_description
1 polymer ?
#
loop_
_entity_poly.entity_id
_entity_poly.type
_entity_poly.pdbx_seq_one_letter_code
_entity_poly.pdbx_strand_id
1 'polypeptide(L)'
;MAIRSKKFEEFVHEPMGDKPITAVSGINEELGAKLAANGFDKAYILLGQFLLLKKQCAAFQNWLKLSYGASSRQAEQCALCLLEWCYAFL
;
A
#
# COMPACT_ATOMS: atom_id res chain seq x y z
N MET A 1 -14.90 -0.64 5.67
CA MET A 1 -15.38 -1.45 4.52
C MET A 1 -14.58 -1.00 3.33
N ALA A 2 -13.46 -1.68 3.08
CA ALA A 2 -12.57 -1.38 1.98
C ALA A 2 -13.31 -1.55 0.64
N ILE A 3 -13.29 -0.50 -0.18
CA ILE A 3 -13.84 -0.53 -1.53
C ILE A 3 -12.77 -1.09 -2.45
N ARG A 4 -13.08 -2.20 -3.13
CA ARG A 4 -12.28 -2.72 -4.24
C ARG A 4 -12.50 -1.82 -5.46
N SER A 5 -11.59 -0.89 -5.67
CA SER A 5 -11.59 0.02 -6.82
C SER A 5 -10.99 -0.67 -8.04
N LYS A 6 -11.21 -0.11 -9.25
CA LYS A 6 -10.54 -0.61 -10.47
C LYS A 6 -9.01 -0.68 -10.30
N LYS A 7 -8.43 0.35 -9.66
CA LYS A 7 -7.01 0.43 -9.29
C LYS A 7 -6.58 -0.71 -8.35
N PHE A 8 -7.43 -1.10 -7.41
CA PHE A 8 -7.18 -2.26 -6.55
C PHE A 8 -7.10 -3.54 -7.39
N GLU A 9 -8.10 -3.77 -8.24
CA GLU A 9 -8.19 -4.97 -9.08
C GLU A 9 -6.98 -5.08 -10.03
N GLU A 10 -6.64 -3.98 -10.72
CA GLU A 10 -5.46 -3.89 -11.60
C GLU A 10 -4.14 -4.14 -10.86
N PHE A 11 -4.07 -3.84 -9.56
CA PHE A 11 -2.87 -4.09 -8.77
C PHE A 11 -2.75 -5.55 -8.34
N VAL A 12 -3.84 -6.17 -7.88
CA VAL A 12 -3.81 -7.53 -7.30
C VAL A 12 -3.87 -8.67 -8.33
N HIS A 13 -4.16 -8.37 -9.60
CA HIS A 13 -4.25 -9.38 -10.67
C HIS A 13 -2.95 -9.61 -11.45
N GLU A 14 -1.90 -8.84 -11.18
CA GLU A 14 -0.59 -9.02 -11.84
C GLU A 14 0.58 -8.79 -10.87
N PRO A 15 1.77 -9.36 -11.15
CA PRO A 15 2.97 -9.06 -10.39
C PRO A 15 3.25 -7.55 -10.39
N MET A 16 3.57 -6.96 -9.23
CA MET A 16 3.67 -5.50 -9.12
C MET A 16 4.87 -4.89 -9.86
N GLY A 17 5.93 -5.65 -10.15
CA GLY A 17 7.14 -5.17 -10.83
C GLY A 17 7.64 -3.83 -10.28
N ASP A 18 7.99 -2.90 -11.17
CA ASP A 18 8.45 -1.55 -10.84
C ASP A 18 7.33 -0.49 -10.81
N LYS A 19 6.08 -0.91 -10.55
CA LYS A 19 4.93 0.00 -10.44
C LYS A 19 5.23 1.11 -9.42
N PRO A 20 4.84 2.37 -9.72
CA PRO A 20 5.01 3.48 -8.78
C PRO A 20 4.18 3.26 -7.52
N ILE A 21 4.54 3.90 -6.41
CA ILE A 21 3.78 3.80 -5.16
C ILE A 21 2.33 4.27 -5.31
N THR A 22 2.09 5.23 -6.20
CA THR A 22 0.76 5.73 -6.54
C THR A 22 -0.08 4.71 -7.31
N ALA A 23 0.44 3.53 -7.69
CA ALA A 23 -0.35 2.42 -8.21
C ALA A 23 -1.04 1.62 -7.10
N VAL A 24 -0.55 1.68 -5.85
CA VAL A 24 -1.15 0.95 -4.72
C VAL A 24 -2.47 1.62 -4.33
N SER A 25 -3.53 0.81 -4.17
CA SER A 25 -4.84 1.31 -3.75
C SER A 25 -4.75 1.97 -2.37
N GLY A 26 -5.44 3.09 -2.16
CA GLY A 26 -5.34 3.88 -0.92
C GLY A 26 -4.21 4.92 -0.90
N ILE A 27 -3.26 4.88 -1.85
CA ILE A 27 -2.27 5.95 -2.05
C ILE A 27 -2.80 6.94 -3.12
N ASN A 28 -2.95 8.21 -2.76
CA ASN A 28 -3.21 9.31 -3.70
C ASN A 28 -1.90 10.08 -3.99
N GLU A 29 -1.92 11.04 -4.91
CA GLU A 29 -0.73 11.82 -5.29
C GLU A 29 -0.06 12.51 -4.08
N GLU A 30 -0.85 13.11 -3.18
CA GLU A 30 -0.30 13.81 -2.01
C GLU A 30 0.42 12.86 -1.04
N LEU A 31 -0.22 11.73 -0.70
CA LEU A 31 0.40 10.72 0.17
C LEU A 31 1.58 10.04 -0.53
N GLY A 32 1.46 9.79 -1.84
CA GLY A 32 2.51 9.23 -2.68
C GLY A 32 3.74 10.12 -2.71
N ALA A 33 3.58 11.44 -2.85
CA ALA A 33 4.69 12.39 -2.81
C ALA A 33 5.39 12.40 -1.45
N LYS A 34 4.63 12.37 -0.34
CA LYS A 34 5.19 12.28 1.03
C LYS A 34 6.00 11.01 1.24
N LEU A 35 5.49 9.87 0.75
CA LEU A 35 6.17 8.58 0.81
C LEU A 35 7.44 8.58 -0.06
N ALA A 36 7.34 9.04 -1.31
CA ALA A 36 8.46 9.10 -2.24
C ALA A 36 9.60 10.00 -1.73
N ALA A 37 9.29 11.12 -1.08
CA ALA A 37 10.28 11.98 -0.41
C ALA A 37 11.08 11.27 0.69
N ASN A 38 10.57 10.14 1.20
CA ASN A 38 11.22 9.30 2.21
C ASN A 38 11.75 7.97 1.62
N GLY A 39 11.89 7.89 0.30
CA GLY A 39 12.45 6.71 -0.38
C GLY A 39 11.43 5.61 -0.71
N PHE A 40 10.13 5.85 -0.50
CA PHE A 40 9.06 4.94 -0.91
C PHE A 40 8.46 5.40 -2.26
N ASP A 41 9.24 5.31 -3.33
CA ASP A 41 8.81 5.71 -4.68
C ASP A 41 8.18 4.56 -5.48
N LYS A 42 8.53 3.31 -5.13
CA LYS A 42 8.01 2.08 -5.76
C LYS A 42 7.11 1.26 -4.85
N ALA A 43 6.16 0.55 -5.45
CA ALA A 43 5.21 -0.31 -4.73
C ALA A 43 5.91 -1.43 -3.94
N TYR A 44 6.99 -2.01 -4.48
CA TYR A 44 7.72 -3.09 -3.81
C TYR A 44 8.46 -2.61 -2.55
N ILE A 45 8.85 -1.33 -2.46
CA ILE A 45 9.48 -0.77 -1.25
C ILE A 45 8.45 -0.68 -0.13
N LEU A 46 7.23 -0.22 -0.47
CA LEU A 46 6.10 -0.21 0.46
C LEU A 46 5.70 -1.62 0.90
N LEU A 47 5.70 -2.59 -0.04
CA LEU A 47 5.53 -4.00 0.29
C LEU A 47 6.61 -4.48 1.27
N GLY A 48 7.87 -4.12 1.07
CA GLY A 48 8.97 -4.46 1.98
C GLY A 48 8.66 -4.04 3.42
N GLN A 49 8.16 -2.80 3.61
CA GLN A 49 7.73 -2.34 4.93
C GLN A 49 6.55 -3.15 5.49
N PHE A 50 5.57 -3.51 4.66
CA PHE A 50 4.45 -4.38 5.06
C PHE A 50 4.93 -5.77 5.52
N LEU A 51 5.95 -6.32 4.85
CA LEU A 51 6.57 -7.60 5.20
C LEU A 51 7.40 -7.52 6.50
N LEU A 52 8.11 -6.41 6.75
CA LEU A 52 8.80 -6.17 8.02
C LEU A 52 7.83 -6.16 9.21
N LEU A 53 6.60 -5.68 8.97
CA LEU A 53 5.49 -5.73 9.92
C LEU A 53 4.74 -7.07 9.91
N LYS A 54 5.35 -8.14 9.38
CA LYS A 54 4.82 -9.51 9.36
C LYS A 54 3.42 -9.63 8.73
N LYS A 55 3.14 -8.83 7.70
CA LYS A 55 1.82 -8.74 7.03
C LYS A 55 0.67 -8.36 7.99
N GLN A 56 0.97 -7.78 9.16
CA GLN A 56 -0.04 -7.38 10.15
C GLN A 56 -0.72 -6.08 9.72
N CYS A 57 -1.95 -6.18 9.20
CA CYS A 57 -2.72 -5.05 8.71
C CYS A 57 -2.85 -3.92 9.74
N ALA A 58 -3.15 -4.23 11.00
CA ALA A 58 -3.30 -3.20 12.04
C ALA A 58 -1.99 -2.44 12.31
N ALA A 59 -0.86 -3.16 12.34
CA ALA A 59 0.45 -2.55 12.55
C ALA A 59 0.85 -1.64 11.37
N PHE A 60 0.65 -2.11 10.14
CA PHE A 60 0.93 -1.33 8.94
C PHE A 60 0.03 -0.10 8.83
N GLN A 61 -1.26 -0.24 9.13
CA GLN A 61 -2.18 0.88 9.13
C GLN A 61 -1.76 1.95 10.14
N ASN A 62 -1.38 1.56 11.36
CA ASN A 62 -0.91 2.50 12.37
C ASN A 62 0.38 3.18 11.94
N TRP A 63 1.34 2.44 11.37
CA TRP A 63 2.56 3.00 10.81
C TRP A 63 2.25 4.05 9.73
N LEU A 64 1.42 3.72 8.73
CA LEU A 64 1.12 4.63 7.63
C LEU A 64 0.41 5.91 8.12
N LYS A 65 -0.47 5.79 9.12
CA LYS A 65 -1.14 6.93 9.75
C LYS A 65 -0.18 7.82 10.53
N LEU A 66 0.63 7.22 11.42
CA LEU A 66 1.50 7.97 12.33
C LEU A 66 2.71 8.58 11.62
N SER A 67 3.26 7.90 10.62
CA SER A 67 4.46 8.35 9.90
C SER A 67 4.16 9.30 8.75
N TYR A 68 3.02 9.14 8.06
CA TYR A 68 2.72 9.89 6.82
C TYR A 68 1.37 10.61 6.83
N GLY A 69 0.63 10.56 7.95
CA GLY A 69 -0.65 11.25 8.08
C GLY A 69 -1.76 10.69 7.20
N ALA A 70 -1.67 9.41 6.80
CA ALA A 70 -2.73 8.78 6.03
C ALA A 70 -4.04 8.73 6.83
N SER A 71 -5.18 8.91 6.16
CA SER A 71 -6.49 8.69 6.78
C SER A 71 -6.74 7.21 7.07
N SER A 72 -7.67 6.91 7.98
CA SER A 72 -8.09 5.54 8.27
C SER A 72 -8.51 4.76 7.02
N ARG A 73 -9.19 5.41 6.08
CA ARG A 73 -9.62 4.79 4.82
C ARG A 73 -8.45 4.47 3.90
N GLN A 74 -7.51 5.40 3.73
CA GLN A 74 -6.31 5.18 2.90
C GLN A 74 -5.48 4.02 3.45
N ALA A 75 -5.27 4.00 4.77
CA ALA A 75 -4.53 2.94 5.45
C ALA A 75 -5.21 1.57 5.32
N GLU A 76 -6.53 1.48 5.54
CA GLU A 76 -7.30 0.23 5.37
C GLU A 76 -7.19 -0.29 3.93
N GLN A 77 -7.40 0.57 2.93
CA GLN A 77 -7.34 0.19 1.51
C GLN A 77 -5.93 -0.25 1.09
N CYS A 78 -4.89 0.47 1.54
CA CYS A 78 -3.51 0.14 1.24
C CYS A 78 -3.09 -1.21 1.86
N ALA A 79 -3.42 -1.43 3.14
CA ALA A 79 -3.12 -2.68 3.82
C ALA A 79 -3.81 -3.88 3.15
N LEU A 80 -5.10 -3.73 2.80
CA LEU A 80 -5.84 -4.79 2.12
C LEU A 80 -5.26 -5.08 0.73
N CYS A 81 -4.89 -4.05 -0.04
CA CYS A 81 -4.31 -4.20 -1.37
C CYS A 81 -3.00 -4.99 -1.34
N LEU A 82 -2.11 -4.67 -0.40
CA LEU A 82 -0.85 -5.39 -0.22
C LEU A 82 -1.06 -6.81 0.29
N LEU A 83 -2.02 -7.03 1.20
CA LEU A 83 -2.34 -8.36 1.72
C LEU A 83 -2.87 -9.29 0.63
N GLU A 84 -3.79 -8.80 -0.19
CA GLU A 84 -4.40 -9.59 -1.28
C GLU A 84 -3.38 -9.87 -2.38
N TRP A 85 -2.52 -8.90 -2.70
CA TRP A 85 -1.38 -9.15 -3.58
C TRP A 85 -0.44 -10.22 -3.02
N CYS A 86 -0.16 -10.21 -1.70
CA CYS A 86 0.63 -11.27 -1.06
C CYS A 86 -0.04 -12.64 -1.22
N TYR A 87 -1.35 -12.76 -1.01
CA TYR A 87 -2.03 -14.05 -1.19
C TYR A 87 -2.00 -14.56 -2.64
N ALA A 88 -1.94 -13.66 -3.62
CA ALA A 88 -1.89 -14.03 -5.03
C ALA A 88 -0.48 -14.42 -5.51
N PHE A 89 0.58 -13.79 -4.99
CA PHE A 89 1.92 -13.87 -5.60
C PHE A 89 3.08 -14.17 -4.64
N LEU A 90 2.84 -14.32 -3.33
CA LEU A 90 3.89 -14.52 -2.30
C LEU A 90 3.53 -15.57 -1.24
#